data_AF-A0A353NAH2-F1
#
_entry.id   AF-A0A353NAH2-F1
#
_cell.length_a   1.000
_cell.length_b   1.000
_cell.length_c   1.000
_cell.angle_alpha   90.00
_cell.angle_beta   90.00
_cell.angle_gamma   90.00
#
_symmetry.space_group_name_H-M   'P 1'
#
loop_
_entity.id
_entity.type
_entity.pdbx_description
1 polymer ?
#
loop_
_entity_poly.entity_id
_entity_poly.type
_entity_poly.pdbx_seq_one_letter_code
_entity_poly.pdbx_strand_id
1 'polypeptide(L)'
;LTMETMYFPDEIRPPEILTAQIKEPELHPNEISMANSLIENLSSHFQPEKYTNEYRAQLMEIIQSKIAGEEVAIPTAPETAKVVDLMEALRASLKATEKKEAETPVKKRRKKKTG
;
A
#
# COMPACT_ATOMS: atom_id res chain seq x y z
N LEU A 1 5.88 29.48 -4.70
CA LEU A 1 6.22 29.33 -6.12
C LEU A 1 6.70 27.90 -6.30
N THR A 2 6.01 27.11 -7.11
CA THR A 2 6.34 25.70 -7.39
C THR A 2 6.85 25.62 -8.82
N MET A 3 7.94 24.89 -9.04
CA MET A 3 8.52 24.67 -10.36
C MET A 3 8.13 23.28 -10.84
N GLU A 4 7.46 23.19 -11.98
CA GLU A 4 7.09 21.92 -12.62
C GLU A 4 7.92 21.73 -13.87
N THR A 5 8.35 20.49 -14.12
CA THR A 5 9.10 20.13 -15.33
C THR A 5 8.11 19.71 -16.41
N MET A 6 8.23 20.30 -17.61
CA MET A 6 7.42 19.88 -18.76
C MET A 6 8.07 18.69 -19.46
N TYR A 7 7.24 17.71 -19.83
CA TYR A 7 7.67 16.56 -20.63
C TYR A 7 7.92 16.97 -22.09
N PHE A 8 8.91 16.35 -22.73
CA PHE A 8 9.15 16.52 -24.16
C PHE A 8 8.12 15.72 -24.99
N PRO A 9 7.85 16.10 -26.25
CA PRO A 9 6.84 15.43 -27.08
C PRO A 9 7.07 13.91 -27.26
N ASP A 10 8.32 13.46 -27.23
CA ASP A 10 8.70 12.05 -27.37
C ASP A 10 8.53 11.23 -26.07
N GLU A 11 8.40 11.89 -24.92
CA GLU A 11 8.10 11.24 -23.63
C GLU A 11 6.59 11.00 -23.45
N ILE A 12 5.76 11.65 -24.26
CA ILE A 12 4.29 11.54 -24.19
C ILE A 12 3.84 10.39 -25.10
N ARG A 13 3.36 9.30 -24.50
CA ARG A 13 2.74 8.21 -25.27
C ARG A 13 1.25 8.49 -25.50
N PRO A 14 0.75 8.28 -26.73
CA PRO A 14 -0.67 8.43 -27.02
C PRO A 14 -1.48 7.35 -26.25
N PRO A 15 -2.56 7.73 -25.56
CA PRO A 15 -3.35 6.82 -24.72
C PRO A 15 -3.98 5.68 -25.52
N GLU A 16 -4.24 5.88 -26.82
CA GLU A 16 -4.82 4.88 -27.72
C GLU A 16 -3.95 3.62 -27.83
N ILE A 17 -2.63 3.74 -27.69
CA ILE A 17 -1.72 2.57 -27.69
C ILE A 17 -1.99 1.67 -26.47
N LEU A 18 -2.34 2.27 -25.33
CA LEU A 18 -2.59 1.54 -24.08
C LEU A 18 -4.02 0.97 -24.04
N THR A 19 -4.98 1.65 -24.66
CA THR A 19 -6.40 1.29 -24.62
C THR A 19 -6.87 0.45 -25.82
N ALA A 20 -6.08 0.33 -26.89
CA ALA A 20 -6.46 -0.42 -28.10
C ALA A 20 -6.90 -1.86 -27.84
N GLN A 21 -6.46 -2.46 -26.74
CA GLN A 21 -6.75 -3.85 -26.35
C GLN A 21 -7.75 -3.96 -25.20
N ILE A 22 -8.14 -2.83 -24.61
CA ILE A 22 -9.02 -2.77 -23.45
C ILE A 22 -10.43 -2.46 -23.94
N LYS A 23 -11.34 -3.44 -23.86
CA LYS A 23 -12.77 -3.18 -23.99
C LYS A 23 -13.26 -2.51 -22.72
N GLU A 24 -14.07 -1.47 -22.84
CA GLU A 24 -14.74 -0.88 -21.69
C GLU A 24 -15.58 -1.96 -20.98
N PRO A 25 -15.30 -2.26 -19.70
CA PRO A 25 -16.08 -3.24 -18.96
C PRO A 25 -17.43 -2.63 -18.56
N GLU A 26 -18.50 -3.42 -18.68
CA GLU A 26 -19.77 -3.08 -18.03
C GLU A 26 -19.62 -3.26 -16.51
N LEU A 27 -19.75 -2.18 -15.76
CA LEU A 27 -19.59 -2.17 -14.30
C LEU A 27 -20.94 -2.29 -13.61
N HIS A 28 -21.10 -3.27 -12.71
CA HIS A 28 -22.34 -3.40 -11.94
C HIS A 28 -22.34 -2.46 -10.73
N PRO A 29 -23.45 -1.78 -10.38
CA PRO A 29 -23.50 -0.83 -9.25
C PRO A 29 -23.04 -1.41 -7.91
N ASN A 30 -23.34 -2.69 -7.65
CA ASN A 30 -22.91 -3.39 -6.44
C ASN A 30 -21.39 -3.54 -6.34
N GLU A 31 -20.69 -3.71 -7.47
CA GLU A 31 -19.23 -3.82 -7.50
C GLU A 31 -18.59 -2.47 -7.19
N ILE A 32 -19.14 -1.39 -7.74
CA ILE A 32 -18.70 -0.02 -7.46
C ILE A 32 -18.89 0.31 -5.98
N SER A 33 -20.07 -0.01 -5.41
CA SER A 33 -20.33 0.22 -3.98
C SER A 33 -19.36 -0.56 -3.10
N MET A 34 -19.08 -1.83 -3.43
CA MET A 34 -18.14 -2.65 -2.67
C MET A 34 -16.70 -2.11 -2.77
N ALA A 35 -16.28 -1.66 -3.96
CA ALA A 35 -14.96 -1.06 -4.17
C ALA A 35 -14.79 0.22 -3.35
N ASN A 36 -15.80 1.10 -3.33
CA ASN A 36 -15.77 2.31 -2.54
C ASN A 36 -15.62 2.02 -1.04
N SER A 37 -16.43 1.10 -0.49
CA SER A 37 -16.30 0.70 0.92
C SER A 37 -14.94 0.10 1.25
N LEU A 38 -14.32 -0.63 0.31
CA LEU A 38 -12.97 -1.18 0.50
C LEU A 38 -11.92 -0.07 0.50
N ILE A 39 -12.01 0.89 -0.41
CA ILE A 39 -11.12 2.05 -0.45
C ILE A 39 -11.23 2.85 0.84
N GLU A 40 -12.44 3.14 1.31
CA GLU A 40 -12.65 3.88 2.56
C GLU A 40 -12.04 3.17 3.77
N ASN A 41 -12.24 1.86 3.88
CA ASN A 41 -11.70 1.05 4.99
C ASN A 41 -10.17 0.92 4.98
N LEU A 42 -9.55 0.97 3.79
CA LEU A 42 -8.08 0.86 3.64
C LEU A 42 -7.38 2.20 3.50
N SER A 43 -8.14 3.28 3.34
CA SER A 43 -7.61 4.63 3.22
C SER A 43 -7.02 5.10 4.56
N SER A 44 -5.89 5.76 4.48
CA SER A 44 -5.26 6.41 5.63
C SER A 44 -4.54 7.67 5.20
N HIS A 45 -4.17 8.51 6.16
CA HIS A 45 -3.42 9.72 5.85
C HIS A 45 -2.01 9.36 5.34
N PHE A 46 -1.66 9.86 4.16
CA PHE A 46 -0.34 9.64 3.59
C PHE A 46 0.73 10.38 4.41
N GLN A 47 1.67 9.63 4.97
CA GLN A 47 2.80 10.15 5.75
C GLN A 47 4.09 9.69 5.05
N PRO A 48 4.73 10.57 4.25
CA PRO A 48 5.92 10.23 3.47
C PRO A 48 7.05 9.63 4.31
N GLU A 49 7.19 10.07 5.56
CA GLU A 49 8.27 9.69 6.47
C GLU A 49 8.21 8.21 6.90
N LYS A 50 7.07 7.55 6.71
CA LYS A 50 6.93 6.10 6.98
C LYS A 50 7.63 5.23 5.94
N TYR A 51 7.94 5.77 4.77
CA TYR A 51 8.51 5.02 3.67
C TYR A 51 10.01 5.30 3.59
N THR A 52 10.80 4.23 3.57
CA THR A 52 12.26 4.32 3.44
C THR A 52 12.71 3.66 2.15
N ASN A 53 13.85 4.13 1.63
CA ASN A 53 14.43 3.54 0.43
C ASN A 53 15.17 2.24 0.80
N GLU A 54 14.45 1.11 0.70
CA GLU A 54 14.99 -0.22 1.02
C GLU A 54 16.24 -0.56 0.21
N TYR A 55 16.25 -0.21 -1.08
CA TYR A 55 17.41 -0.43 -1.94
C TYR A 55 18.65 0.31 -1.41
N ARG A 56 18.50 1.59 -1.03
CA ARG A 56 19.58 2.38 -0.45
C ARG A 56 20.04 1.79 0.88
N ALA A 57 19.12 1.33 1.72
CA ALA A 57 19.45 0.71 3.00
C ALA A 57 20.30 -0.56 2.80
N GLN A 58 19.83 -1.48 1.94
CA GLN A 58 20.55 -2.70 1.59
C GLN A 58 21.91 -2.41 0.95
N LEU A 59 21.99 -1.42 0.05
CA LEU A 59 23.26 -1.04 -0.57
C LEU A 59 24.27 -0.52 0.46
N MET A 60 23.82 0.30 1.42
CA MET A 60 24.69 0.80 2.49
C MET A 60 25.18 -0.32 3.41
N GLU A 61 24.34 -1.30 3.71
CA GLU A 61 24.72 -2.51 4.46
C GLU A 61 25.83 -3.28 3.73
N ILE A 62 25.65 -3.56 2.43
CA ILE A 62 26.67 -4.22 1.59
C ILE A 62 27.99 -3.45 1.59
N ILE A 63 27.93 -2.11 1.48
CA ILE A 63 29.12 -1.26 1.52
C ILE A 63 29.84 -1.39 2.87
N GLN A 64 29.11 -1.35 3.98
CA GLN A 64 29.70 -1.47 5.32
C GLN A 64 30.31 -2.86 5.56
N SER A 65 29.62 -3.94 5.18
CA SER A 65 30.15 -5.30 5.28
C SER A 65 31.43 -5.49 4.46
N LYS A 66 31.49 -4.92 3.24
CA LYS A 66 32.72 -4.92 2.44
C LYS A 66 33.87 -4.15 3.09
N ILE A 67 33.58 -3.03 3.74
CA ILE A 67 34.60 -2.26 4.50
C ILE A 67 35.09 -3.07 5.70
N ALA A 68 34.19 -3.79 6.38
CA ALA A 68 34.50 -4.63 7.53
C ALA A 68 35.22 -5.94 7.15
N GLY A 69 35.29 -6.29 5.86
CA GLY A 69 35.93 -7.52 5.37
C GLY A 69 35.05 -8.76 5.47
N GLU A 70 33.74 -8.60 5.62
CA GLU A 70 32.77 -9.69 5.72
C GLU A 70 32.28 -10.14 4.33
N GLU A 71 32.06 -11.45 4.15
CA GLU A 71 31.44 -11.99 2.93
C GLU A 71 29.94 -11.67 2.92
N VAL A 72 29.51 -10.91 1.92
CA VAL A 72 28.11 -10.50 1.75
C VAL A 72 27.30 -11.64 1.14
N ALA A 73 26.38 -12.22 1.90
CA ALA A 73 25.45 -13.24 1.42
C ALA A 73 24.24 -12.59 0.70
N ILE A 74 23.83 -13.18 -0.42
CA ILE A 74 22.65 -12.72 -1.17
C ILE A 74 21.39 -13.36 -0.55
N PRO A 75 20.36 -12.59 -0.17
CA PRO A 75 19.13 -13.15 0.38
C PRO A 75 18.36 -13.93 -0.69
N THR A 76 17.83 -15.10 -0.29
CA THR A 76 16.98 -15.95 -1.13
C THR A 76 15.64 -15.27 -1.43
N ALA A 77 15.16 -15.38 -2.67
CA ALA A 77 13.88 -14.82 -3.07
C ALA A 77 12.70 -15.49 -2.32
N PRO A 78 11.68 -14.73 -1.89
CA PRO A 78 10.52 -15.29 -1.20
C PRO A 78 9.66 -16.14 -2.13
N GLU A 79 9.06 -17.20 -1.58
CA GLU A 79 8.14 -18.07 -2.30
C GLU A 79 6.81 -17.35 -2.60
N THR A 80 6.33 -17.47 -3.84
CA THR A 80 5.05 -16.89 -4.26
C THR A 80 3.88 -17.73 -3.75
N ALA A 81 3.06 -17.18 -2.86
CA ALA A 81 1.82 -17.83 -2.43
C ALA A 81 0.80 -17.87 -3.57
N LYS A 82 0.16 -19.03 -3.77
CA LYS A 82 -0.88 -19.24 -4.78
C LYS A 82 -2.21 -18.70 -4.25
N VAL A 83 -2.65 -17.55 -4.75
CA VAL A 83 -3.93 -16.94 -4.38
C VAL A 83 -5.03 -17.60 -5.21
N VAL A 84 -5.79 -18.52 -4.59
CA VAL A 84 -6.75 -19.39 -5.32
C VAL A 84 -8.14 -18.76 -5.44
N ASP A 85 -8.53 -17.83 -4.57
CA ASP A 85 -9.79 -17.07 -4.71
C ASP A 85 -9.68 -15.65 -4.12
N LEU A 86 -9.47 -14.66 -4.99
CA LEU A 86 -9.36 -13.26 -4.63
C LEU A 86 -10.69 -12.71 -4.08
N MET A 87 -11.83 -13.15 -4.60
CA MET A 87 -13.13 -12.59 -4.23
C MET A 87 -13.56 -13.02 -2.83
N GLU A 88 -13.30 -14.28 -2.49
CA GLU A 88 -13.51 -14.78 -1.13
C GLU A 88 -12.57 -14.08 -0.13
N ALA A 89 -11.30 -13.95 -0.48
CA ALA A 89 -10.31 -13.27 0.35
C ALA A 89 -10.68 -11.80 0.63
N LEU A 90 -11.17 -11.07 -0.38
CA LEU A 90 -11.61 -9.69 -0.22
C LEU A 90 -12.84 -9.56 0.70
N ARG A 91 -13.85 -10.43 0.53
CA ARG A 91 -15.03 -10.46 1.41
C ARG A 91 -14.67 -10.82 2.85
N ALA A 92 -13.70 -11.72 3.04
CA ALA A 92 -13.19 -12.07 4.36
C ALA A 92 -12.46 -10.89 5.03
N SER A 93 -11.65 -10.13 4.25
CA SER A 93 -10.95 -8.95 4.76
C SER A 93 -11.92 -7.87 5.26
N LEU A 94 -13.03 -7.63 4.57
CA LEU A 94 -14.05 -6.66 5.01
C LEU A 94 -14.69 -7.06 6.35
N LYS A 95 -15.10 -8.33 6.48
CA LYS A 95 -15.67 -8.88 7.73
C LYS A 95 -14.70 -8.83 8.92
N ALA A 96 -13.40 -8.94 8.65
CA ALA A 96 -12.37 -8.87 9.69
C ALA A 96 -12.14 -7.44 10.19
N THR A 97 -12.28 -6.43 9.33
CA THR A 97 -12.12 -5.01 9.69
C THR A 97 -13.29 -4.50 10.53
N GLU A 98 -14.54 -4.85 10.18
CA GLU A 98 -15.74 -4.46 10.96
C GLU A 98 -15.69 -4.96 12.42
N LYS A 99 -15.12 -6.15 12.67
CA LYS A 99 -15.01 -6.70 14.03
C LYS A 99 -14.00 -5.96 14.91
N LYS A 100 -12.98 -5.30 14.34
CA LYS A 100 -11.94 -4.61 15.12
C LYS A 100 -12.38 -3.27 15.69
N GLU A 101 -13.34 -2.59 15.06
CA GLU A 101 -13.89 -1.32 15.59
C GLU A 101 -14.76 -1.53 16.85
N ALA A 102 -15.32 -2.74 17.04
CA ALA A 102 -16.17 -3.05 18.19
C ALA A 102 -15.40 -3.30 19.51
N GLU A 103 -14.07 -3.43 19.47
CA GLU A 103 -13.28 -3.90 20.63
C GLU A 103 -12.33 -2.87 21.26
N THR A 104 -12.45 -1.57 20.97
CA THR A 104 -11.69 -0.56 21.75
C THR A 104 -12.41 -0.25 23.09
N PRO A 105 -11.82 -0.58 24.26
CA PRO A 105 -12.45 -0.27 25.53
C PRO A 105 -12.20 1.21 25.89
N VAL A 106 -13.28 1.99 25.95
CA VAL A 106 -13.25 3.39 26.41
C VAL A 106 -12.83 3.44 27.89
N LYS A 107 -11.54 3.72 28.15
CA LYS A 107 -11.02 3.99 29.51
C LYS A 107 -11.62 5.30 30.05
N LYS A 108 -12.67 5.19 30.88
CA LYS A 108 -13.21 6.29 31.70
C LYS A 108 -12.13 6.85 32.63
N ARG A 109 -11.63 8.08 32.38
CA ARG A 109 -10.78 8.83 33.32
C ARG A 109 -11.60 9.32 34.51
N ARG A 110 -11.31 8.82 35.73
CA ARG A 110 -11.82 9.35 37.01
C ARG A 110 -11.29 10.78 37.24
N LYS A 111 -12.19 11.76 37.40
CA LYS A 111 -11.86 13.10 37.94
C LYS A 111 -11.43 12.96 39.41
N LYS A 112 -10.22 13.36 39.78
CA LYS A 112 -9.85 13.65 41.17
C LYS A 112 -10.33 15.07 41.50
N LYS A 113 -11.21 15.21 42.50
CA LYS A 113 -11.54 16.49 43.14
C LYS A 113 -10.41 16.84 44.11
N THR A 114 -9.92 18.07 43.98
CA THR A 114 -9.06 18.76 44.95
C THR A 114 -9.93 19.26 46.11
N GLY A 115 -9.47 19.07 47.34
CA GLY A 115 -10.00 19.59 48.58
C GLY A 115 -8.95 19.41 49.65
#